data_AF-A0A0F9M1I0-F1
#
_entry.id   AF-A0A0F9M1I0-F1
#
_cell.length_a   1.000
_cell.length_b   1.000
_cell.length_c   1.000
_cell.angle_alpha   90.00
_cell.angle_beta   90.00
_cell.angle_gamma   90.00
#
_symmetry.space_group_name_H-M   'P 1'
#
loop_
_entity.id
_entity.type
_entity.pdbx_description
1 polymer ?
#
loop_
_entity_poly.entity_id
_entity_poly.type
_entity_poly.pdbx_seq_one_letter_code
_entity_poly.pdbx_strand_id
1 'polypeptide(L)'
;MPEQIYTEGKIISNSWGYEQTNIDFYKIIKRKGEFVTLQPLKSIEKSNGALTMTGTCIPGEPDPKGKTIRRKVHYRDGRESGLAIQSHGWASLWGGEPEHFSSYG
;
A
#
# COMPACT_ATOMS: atom_id res chain seq x y z
N MET A 1 -25.90 0.28 2.89
CA MET A 1 -24.55 0.56 3.41
C MET A 1 -23.61 0.53 2.22
N PRO A 2 -22.83 1.58 1.93
CA PRO A 2 -21.81 1.51 0.88
C PRO A 2 -20.84 0.36 1.21
N GLU A 3 -20.42 -0.38 0.18
CA GLU A 3 -19.52 -1.52 0.34
C GLU A 3 -18.18 -1.05 0.91
N GLN A 4 -17.80 -1.61 2.05
CA GLN A 4 -16.53 -1.32 2.70
C GLN A 4 -15.47 -2.22 2.08
N ILE A 5 -14.61 -1.62 1.27
CA ILE A 5 -13.50 -2.25 0.54
C ILE A 5 -12.25 -2.31 1.42
N TYR A 6 -12.03 -1.28 2.26
CA TYR A 6 -10.92 -1.18 3.21
C TYR A 6 -11.28 -1.80 4.56
N THR A 7 -11.26 -3.13 4.64
CA THR A 7 -11.59 -3.89 5.84
C THR A 7 -10.37 -4.55 6.49
N GLU A 8 -10.53 -5.02 7.72
CA GLU A 8 -9.46 -5.73 8.45
C GLU A 8 -8.98 -6.95 7.66
N GLY A 9 -7.66 -7.13 7.57
CA GLY A 9 -7.03 -8.18 6.79
C GLY A 9 -6.65 -7.77 5.36
N LYS A 10 -7.21 -6.69 4.82
CA LYS A 10 -6.83 -6.17 3.50
C LYS A 10 -5.46 -5.51 3.53
N ILE A 11 -4.79 -5.51 2.38
CA ILE A 11 -3.49 -4.87 2.17
C ILE A 11 -3.70 -3.69 1.24
N ILE A 12 -2.95 -2.63 1.49
CA ILE A 12 -2.88 -1.45 0.63
C ILE A 12 -1.42 -1.24 0.22
N SER A 13 -1.22 -0.76 -1.00
CA SER A 13 0.08 -0.34 -1.51
C SER A 13 0.10 1.18 -1.63
N ASN A 14 1.23 1.77 -1.26
CA ASN A 14 1.52 3.18 -1.44
C ASN A 14 2.78 3.31 -2.30
N SER A 15 2.60 3.66 -3.57
CA SER A 15 3.71 4.00 -4.45
C SER A 15 4.07 5.47 -4.29
N TRP A 16 5.34 5.74 -4.03
CA TRP A 16 5.88 7.09 -3.92
C TRP A 16 7.32 7.12 -4.43
N GLY A 17 7.72 8.25 -4.99
CA GLY A 17 9.04 8.38 -5.57
C GLY A 17 9.04 9.26 -6.80
N TYR A 18 10.09 10.07 -6.94
CA TYR A 18 10.27 10.96 -8.09
C TYR A 18 11.18 10.31 -9.16
N GLU A 19 12.21 9.57 -8.72
CA GLU A 19 13.16 8.83 -9.58
C GLU A 19 13.18 7.32 -9.32
N GLN A 20 12.90 6.88 -8.08
CA GLN A 20 12.80 5.46 -7.71
C GLN A 20 11.40 5.18 -7.18
N THR A 21 10.68 4.24 -7.79
CA THR A 21 9.33 3.86 -7.36
C THR A 21 9.42 3.02 -6.09
N ASN A 22 9.44 3.66 -4.92
CA ASN A 22 9.33 2.97 -3.64
C ASN A 22 7.87 2.58 -3.44
N ILE A 23 7.62 1.29 -3.20
CA ILE A 23 6.29 0.77 -2.92
C ILE A 23 6.29 0.29 -1.48
N ASP A 24 5.59 1.02 -0.62
CA ASP A 24 5.33 0.59 0.75
C ASP A 24 4.02 -0.18 0.81
N PHE A 25 4.02 -1.32 1.50
CA PHE A 25 2.81 -2.09 1.76
C PHE A 25 2.34 -1.90 3.19
N TYR A 26 1.03 -1.84 3.39
CA TYR A 26 0.43 -1.77 4.70
C TYR A 26 -0.76 -2.71 4.81
N LYS A 27 -0.89 -3.40 5.95
CA LYS A 27 -2.05 -4.24 6.28
C LYS A 27 -3.01 -3.51 7.19
N ILE A 28 -4.30 -3.53 6.86
CA ILE A 28 -5.35 -3.03 7.74
C ILE A 28 -5.53 -4.03 8.87
N ILE A 29 -5.15 -3.65 10.09
CA ILE A 29 -5.34 -4.49 11.29
C ILE A 29 -6.60 -4.13 12.05
N LYS A 30 -7.11 -2.90 11.86
CA LYS A 30 -8.30 -2.44 12.56
C LYS A 30 -9.04 -1.37 11.77
N ARG A 31 -10.37 -1.43 11.76
CA ARG A 31 -11.21 -0.34 11.24
C ARG A 31 -12.08 0.27 12.34
N LYS A 32 -12.13 1.60 12.40
CA LYS A 32 -13.01 2.36 13.30
C LYS A 32 -13.67 3.51 12.54
N GLY A 33 -14.88 3.27 12.04
CA GLY A 33 -15.64 4.23 11.23
C GLY A 33 -14.93 4.51 9.90
N GLU A 34 -14.59 5.78 9.67
CA GLU A 34 -13.82 6.25 8.51
C GLU A 34 -12.29 6.13 8.72
N PHE A 35 -11.84 5.74 9.90
CA PHE A 35 -10.41 5.59 10.20
C PHE A 35 -10.01 4.11 10.17
N VAL A 36 -8.86 3.83 9.58
CA VAL A 36 -8.23 2.51 9.60
C VAL A 36 -6.85 2.59 10.25
N THR A 37 -6.48 1.51 10.92
CA THR A 37 -5.16 1.30 11.50
C THR A 37 -4.38 0.38 10.59
N LEU A 38 -3.24 0.87 10.14
CA LEU A 38 -2.38 0.26 9.15
C LEU A 38 -1.10 -0.22 9.83
N GLN A 39 -0.76 -1.49 9.63
CA GLN A 39 0.51 -2.08 10.03
C GLN A 39 1.43 -2.08 8.81
N PRO A 40 2.58 -1.39 8.84
CA PRO A 40 3.57 -1.49 7.77
C PRO A 40 4.02 -2.94 7.58
N LEU A 41 4.08 -3.36 6.32
CA LEU A 41 4.62 -4.65 5.88
C LEU A 41 5.96 -4.40 5.21
N LYS A 42 6.87 -5.38 5.31
CA LYS A 42 8.11 -5.35 4.53
C LYS A 42 7.78 -5.49 3.06
N SER A 43 8.39 -4.67 2.20
CA SER A 43 8.38 -4.91 0.76
C SER A 43 9.40 -6.00 0.43
N ILE A 44 8.98 -7.01 -0.33
CA ILE A 44 9.88 -8.02 -0.88
C ILE A 44 9.98 -7.73 -2.37
N GLU A 45 11.12 -7.20 -2.77
CA GLU A 45 11.44 -6.96 -4.17
C GLU A 45 11.90 -8.28 -4.80
N LYS A 46 11.14 -8.77 -5.78
CA LYS A 46 11.57 -9.80 -6.72
C LYS A 46 12.11 -9.12 -7.96
N SER A 47 13.42 -8.94 -8.00
CA SER A 47 14.17 -8.60 -9.22
C SER A 47 14.21 -9.81 -10.14
N ASN A 48 13.74 -9.68 -11.39
CA ASN A 48 13.66 -10.80 -12.34
C ASN A 48 14.99 -11.09 -13.07
N GLY A 49 16.12 -10.63 -12.52
CA GLY A 49 17.46 -10.85 -13.06
C GLY A 49 18.40 -9.70 -12.72
N ALA A 50 19.70 -9.97 -12.68
CA ALA A 50 20.76 -9.01 -12.32
C ALA A 50 20.90 -7.80 -13.28
N LEU A 51 20.07 -7.70 -14.32
CA LEU A 51 20.14 -6.70 -15.40
C LEU A 51 18.77 -6.15 -15.83
N THR A 52 17.67 -6.49 -15.14
CA THR A 52 16.34 -5.98 -15.50
C THR A 52 15.98 -4.76 -14.66
N MET A 53 15.84 -3.59 -15.30
CA MET A 53 15.38 -2.33 -14.70
C MET A 53 13.89 -2.32 -14.30
N THR A 54 13.27 -3.50 -14.31
CA THR A 54 11.89 -3.77 -13.92
C THR A 54 11.88 -4.90 -12.93
N GLY A 55 11.11 -4.74 -11.85
CA GLY A 55 10.93 -5.77 -10.84
C GLY A 55 9.50 -5.81 -10.36
N THR A 56 9.22 -6.80 -9.52
CA THR A 56 7.91 -6.95 -8.86
C THR A 56 8.09 -6.79 -7.37
N CYS A 57 7.20 -6.06 -6.72
CA CYS A 57 7.17 -5.94 -5.28
C CYS A 57 5.94 -6.68 -4.74
N ILE A 58 6.16 -7.51 -3.72
CA ILE A 58 5.08 -8.17 -2.99
C ILE A 58 5.11 -7.77 -1.51
N PRO A 59 3.94 -7.66 -0.86
CA PRO A 59 3.87 -7.49 0.57
C PRO A 59 4.41 -8.73 1.28
N GLY A 60 5.41 -8.52 2.12
CA GLY A 60 5.99 -9.53 2.99
C GLY A 60 5.37 -9.53 4.38
N GLU A 61 6.17 -9.98 5.35
CA GLU A 61 5.76 -10.04 6.75
C GLU A 61 5.57 -8.64 7.36
N PRO A 62 4.66 -8.49 8.35
CA PRO A 62 4.52 -7.24 9.09
C PRO A 62 5.85 -6.87 9.72
N ASP A 63 6.26 -5.61 9.55
CA ASP A 63 7.51 -5.13 10.14
C ASP A 63 7.33 -5.01 11.67
N PRO A 64 8.03 -5.82 12.49
CA PRO A 64 7.91 -5.75 13.95
C PRO A 64 8.44 -4.43 14.51
N LYS A 65 9.26 -3.68 13.76
CA LYS A 65 9.75 -2.35 14.14
C LYS A 65 8.87 -1.23 13.62
N GLY A 66 8.01 -1.52 12.64
CA GLY A 66 7.16 -0.53 12.00
C GLY A 66 5.99 -0.13 12.90
N LYS A 67 5.90 1.16 13.22
CA LYS A 67 4.79 1.70 14.02
C LYS A 67 3.50 1.62 13.22
N THR A 68 2.42 1.20 13.87
CA THR A 68 1.08 1.28 13.27
C THR A 68 0.70 2.73 13.06
N ILE A 69 0.16 3.03 11.88
CA ILE A 69 -0.30 4.38 11.52
C ILE A 69 -1.82 4.38 11.40
N ARG A 70 -2.45 5.44 11.87
CA ARG A 70 -3.89 5.65 11.68
C ARG A 70 -4.11 6.60 10.51
N ARG A 71 -4.95 6.20 9.56
CA ARG A 71 -5.29 6.99 8.38
C ARG A 71 -6.80 7.01 8.12
N LYS A 72 -7.27 8.10 7.52
CA LYS A 72 -8.67 8.28 7.15
C LYS A 72 -8.87 7.72 5.73
N VAL A 73 -9.94 6.95 5.56
CA VAL A 73 -10.42 6.51 4.25
C VAL A 73 -11.09 7.69 3.57
N HIS A 74 -10.68 8.00 2.34
CA HIS A 74 -11.31 9.01 1.52
C HIS A 74 -12.44 8.41 0.70
N TYR A 75 -13.53 9.16 0.59
CA TYR A 75 -14.70 8.78 -0.19
C TYR A 75 -14.81 9.67 -1.43
N ARG A 76 -15.07 9.07 -2.58
CA ARG A 76 -15.37 9.75 -3.84
C ARG A 76 -16.69 9.19 -4.37
N ASP A 77 -17.65 10.05 -4.67
CA ASP A 77 -19.00 9.66 -5.13
C ASP A 77 -19.68 8.61 -4.21
N GLY A 78 -19.48 8.75 -2.89
CA GLY A 78 -20.04 7.83 -1.88
C GLY A 78 -19.38 6.44 -1.82
N ARG A 79 -18.28 6.23 -2.56
CA ARG A 79 -17.49 4.99 -2.57
C ARG A 79 -16.09 5.24 -2.01
N GLU A 80 -15.50 4.22 -1.42
CA GLU A 80 -14.14 4.34 -0.87
C GLU A 80 -13.13 4.47 -2.03
N SER A 81 -12.39 5.57 -2.04
CA SER A 81 -11.49 5.92 -3.16
C SER A 81 -10.02 5.63 -2.87
N GLY A 82 -9.60 5.56 -1.60
CA GLY A 82 -8.18 5.44 -1.24
C GLY A 82 -7.86 6.01 0.12
N LEU A 83 -6.57 5.94 0.47
CA LEU A 83 -6.03 6.52 1.70
C LEU A 83 -4.84 7.41 1.39
N ALA A 84 -4.85 8.64 1.92
CA ALA A 84 -3.69 9.50 1.87
C ALA A 84 -2.70 9.06 2.98
N ILE A 85 -1.57 8.44 2.62
CA ILE A 85 -0.54 8.06 3.61
C ILE A 85 0.35 9.26 3.93
N GLN A 86 0.72 10.03 2.89
CA GLN A 86 1.52 11.26 2.94
C GLN A 86 0.94 12.32 2.01
N SER A 87 1.42 13.57 2.09
CA SER A 87 0.96 14.70 1.27
C SER A 87 1.06 14.48 -0.25
N HIS A 88 1.92 13.56 -0.69
CA HIS A 88 2.16 13.24 -2.09
C HIS A 88 1.98 11.75 -2.42
N GLY A 89 1.42 10.95 -1.50
CA GLY A 89 1.28 9.51 -1.67
C GLY A 89 -0.17 9.06 -1.45
N TRP A 90 -0.78 8.53 -2.52
CA TRP A 90 -2.11 7.94 -2.48
C TRP A 90 -1.98 6.42 -2.42
N ALA A 91 -2.46 5.83 -1.32
CA ALA A 91 -2.52 4.39 -1.20
C ALA A 91 -3.84 3.83 -1.73
N SER A 92 -3.71 2.75 -2.48
CA SER A 92 -4.81 2.01 -3.08
C SER A 92 -4.88 0.60 -2.51
N LEU A 93 -6.05 -0.02 -2.60
CA LEU A 93 -6.20 -1.42 -2.20
C LEU A 93 -5.30 -2.30 -3.07
N TRP A 94 -4.43 -3.09 -2.44
CA TRP A 94 -3.61 -4.05 -3.16
C TRP A 94 -4.49 -5.22 -3.61
N GLY A 95 -4.56 -5.43 -4.94
CA GLY A 95 -5.44 -6.41 -5.57
C GLY A 95 -5.00 -7.87 -5.44
N GLY A 96 -3.84 -8.14 -4.83
CA GLY A 96 -3.25 -9.49 -4.75
C GLY A 96 -2.35 -9.85 -5.94
N GLU A 97 -2.20 -8.94 -6.90
CA GLU A 97 -1.27 -9.08 -8.02
C GLU A 97 0.06 -8.37 -7.68
N PRO A 98 1.22 -8.92 -8.09
CA PRO A 98 2.51 -8.28 -7.86
C PRO A 98 2.54 -6.88 -8.51
N GLU A 99 2.88 -5.84 -7.74
CA GLU A 99 3.00 -4.51 -8.30
C GLU A 99 4.33 -4.38 -9.06
N HIS A 100 4.23 -3.96 -10.32
CA HIS A 100 5.39 -3.71 -11.17
C HIS A 100 6.00 -2.35 -10.82
N PHE A 101 7.28 -2.33 -10.49
CA PHE A 101 8.04 -1.09 -10.41
C PHE A 101 8.96 -0.96 -11.63
N SER A 102 9.08 0.27 -12.13
CA SER A 102 9.98 0.63 -13.23
C SER A 102 11.06 1.55 -12.68
N SER A 103 12.32 1.22 -12.92
CA SER A 103 13.47 2.10 -12.69
C SER A 103 13.93 2.60 -14.05
N TYR A 104 13.96 3.92 -14.29
CA TYR A 104 14.66 4.46 -15.46
C TYR A 104 16.11 4.69 -15.03
N GLY A 105 17.03 3.85 -15.50
CA GLY A 105 18.47 4.08 -15.39
C GLY A 105 19.00 4.93 -16.53
#